data_AF-A0A2E6W899-F1
#
_entry.id   AF-A0A2E6W899-F1
#
_cell.length_a   1.000
_cell.length_b   1.000
_cell.length_c   1.000
_cell.angle_alpha   90.00
_cell.angle_beta   90.00
_cell.angle_gamma   90.00
#
_symmetry.space_group_name_H-M   'P 1'
#
loop_
_entity.id
_entity.type
_entity.pdbx_description
1 polymer ?
#
loop_
_entity_poly.entity_id
_entity_poly.type
_entity_poly.pdbx_seq_one_letter_code
_entity_poly.pdbx_strand_id
1 'polypeptide(L)'
;MHHSKSRVKELSVGDLVTHALYGKEWIGIIIHFVNESGKQTLHNEKALVQIQPNTKFDGFFKKKVSDKNKVNDNLGFITTNWLFKLEMMKVLNLHGTKHPDVDDKVRKFLNFVELPCEIVTGNSSKMKRIVKSIIEEYSWQCREKDSHNFGSLIITEK
;
A
#
# COMPACT_ATOMS: atom_id res chain seq x y z
N MET A 1 26.30 -18.33 -8.47
CA MET A 1 25.17 -17.48 -8.91
C MET A 1 25.25 -16.18 -8.13
N HIS A 2 25.49 -15.05 -8.80
CA HIS A 2 25.52 -13.75 -8.13
C HIS A 2 24.12 -13.39 -7.67
N HIS A 3 23.91 -13.31 -6.35
CA HIS A 3 22.70 -12.69 -5.79
C HIS A 3 22.73 -11.20 -6.13
N SER A 4 22.02 -10.83 -7.19
CA SER A 4 21.72 -9.44 -7.48
C SER A 4 20.70 -8.94 -6.44
N LYS A 5 21.19 -8.21 -5.45
CA LYS A 5 20.38 -7.46 -4.49
C LYS A 5 20.02 -6.09 -5.07
N SER A 6 18.80 -5.62 -4.85
CA SER A 6 18.42 -4.22 -5.06
C SER A 6 19.32 -3.35 -4.20
N ARG A 7 19.89 -2.31 -4.80
CA ARG A 7 20.75 -1.35 -4.08
C ARG A 7 19.94 -0.28 -3.34
N VAL A 8 18.62 -0.26 -3.53
CA VAL A 8 17.73 0.80 -3.04
C VAL A 8 16.90 0.35 -1.84
N LYS A 9 16.52 -0.93 -1.78
CA LYS A 9 15.52 -1.43 -0.81
C LYS A 9 15.93 -2.70 -0.08
N GLU A 10 17.20 -3.10 -0.16
CA GLU A 10 17.74 -4.34 0.43
C GLU A 10 17.03 -5.63 -0.03
N LEU A 11 16.22 -5.54 -1.10
CA LEU A 11 15.49 -6.68 -1.65
C LEU A 11 16.43 -7.63 -2.40
N SER A 12 16.14 -8.91 -2.32
CA SER A 12 16.86 -9.97 -3.00
C SER A 12 15.97 -10.68 -4.02
N VAL A 13 16.60 -11.23 -5.06
CA VAL A 13 15.92 -12.22 -5.90
C VAL A 13 15.42 -13.37 -5.01
N GLY A 14 14.16 -13.74 -5.18
CA GLY A 14 13.45 -14.70 -4.34
C GLY A 14 12.54 -14.06 -3.29
N ASP A 15 12.66 -12.74 -3.03
CA ASP A 15 11.79 -12.06 -2.09
C ASP A 15 10.33 -12.06 -2.56
N LEU A 16 9.42 -12.20 -1.60
CA LEU A 16 7.98 -12.18 -1.83
C LEU A 16 7.51 -10.73 -2.00
N VAL A 17 6.80 -10.47 -3.10
CA VAL A 17 6.07 -9.23 -3.34
C VAL A 17 4.70 -9.36 -2.69
N THR A 18 4.42 -8.45 -1.75
CA THR A 18 3.14 -8.35 -1.04
C THR A 18 2.53 -6.97 -1.31
N HIS A 19 1.22 -6.91 -1.56
CA HIS A 19 0.57 -5.65 -1.92
C HIS A 19 -0.07 -4.96 -0.71
N ALA A 20 0.72 -4.14 0.00
CA ALA A 20 0.32 -3.47 1.24
C ALA A 20 -0.99 -2.64 1.13
N LEU A 21 -1.30 -2.07 -0.03
CA LEU A 21 -2.55 -1.30 -0.25
C LEU A 21 -3.79 -2.17 -0.52
N TYR A 22 -3.64 -3.46 -0.84
CA TYR A 22 -4.76 -4.41 -1.10
C TYR A 22 -4.73 -5.62 -0.14
N GLY A 23 -3.93 -5.55 0.93
CA GLY A 23 -3.86 -6.56 1.99
C GLY A 23 -2.43 -6.94 2.42
N LYS A 24 -2.31 -8.06 3.14
CA LYS A 24 -1.03 -8.70 3.49
C LYS A 24 -0.80 -9.98 2.66
N GLU A 25 -1.50 -10.10 1.54
CA GLU A 25 -1.45 -11.29 0.68
C GLU A 25 -0.19 -11.25 -0.19
N TRP A 26 0.46 -12.39 -0.29
CA TRP A 26 1.54 -12.61 -1.26
C TRP A 26 0.94 -12.69 -2.66
N ILE A 27 1.54 -11.95 -3.59
CA ILE A 27 1.03 -11.82 -4.96
C ILE A 27 2.06 -12.19 -6.03
N GLY A 28 3.35 -12.26 -5.69
CA GLY A 28 4.39 -12.59 -6.66
C GLY A 28 5.79 -12.68 -6.09
N ILE A 29 6.76 -13.11 -6.90
CA ILE A 29 8.16 -13.28 -6.49
C ILE A 29 9.05 -12.41 -7.37
N ILE A 30 10.06 -11.79 -6.76
CA ILE A 30 11.11 -11.08 -7.48
C ILE A 30 12.05 -12.09 -8.13
N ILE A 31 12.10 -12.09 -9.46
CA ILE A 31 12.94 -13.02 -10.22
C ILE A 31 14.28 -12.37 -10.61
N HIS A 32 14.29 -11.07 -10.88
CA HIS A 32 15.49 -10.39 -11.35
C HIS A 32 15.40 -8.87 -11.20
N PHE A 33 16.54 -8.17 -11.33
CA PHE A 33 16.59 -6.71 -11.37
C PHE A 33 17.31 -6.24 -12.64
N VAL A 34 16.81 -5.18 -13.28
CA VAL A 34 17.39 -4.55 -14.47
C VAL A 34 17.50 -3.05 -14.24
N ASN A 35 18.62 -2.45 -14.65
CA ASN A 35 18.80 -1.00 -14.67
C ASN A 35 18.72 -0.50 -16.11
N GLU A 36 17.74 0.36 -16.39
CA GLU A 36 17.66 1.01 -17.70
C GLU A 36 18.62 2.19 -17.76
N SER A 37 19.64 2.06 -18.61
CA SER A 37 20.69 3.03 -18.94
C SER A 37 21.73 3.32 -17.85
N GLY A 38 23.01 3.39 -18.26
CA GLY A 38 24.20 3.50 -17.39
C GLY A 38 24.34 4.77 -16.54
N LYS A 39 23.26 5.52 -16.30
CA LYS A 39 23.20 6.61 -15.32
C LYS A 39 22.39 6.15 -14.11
N GLN A 40 23.07 6.09 -12.96
CA GLN A 40 22.51 5.64 -11.69
C GLN A 40 21.58 6.71 -11.10
N THR A 41 20.29 6.59 -11.36
CA THR A 41 19.26 7.33 -10.62
C THR A 41 18.21 6.36 -10.09
N LEU A 42 17.71 6.60 -8.87
CA LEU A 42 16.72 5.76 -8.17
C LEU A 42 15.48 5.39 -9.01
N HIS A 43 15.15 6.21 -10.01
CA HIS A 43 13.96 6.04 -10.83
C HIS A 43 14.06 4.94 -11.91
N ASN A 44 15.24 4.37 -12.15
CA ASN A 44 15.50 3.50 -13.32
C ASN A 44 15.68 2.01 -12.98
N GLU A 45 15.64 1.61 -11.69
CA GLU A 45 15.71 0.19 -11.31
C GLU A 45 14.33 -0.45 -11.48
N LYS A 46 14.27 -1.51 -12.29
CA LYS A 46 13.08 -2.34 -12.50
C LYS A 46 13.33 -3.73 -11.94
N ALA A 47 12.35 -4.26 -11.23
CA ALA A 47 12.29 -5.65 -10.82
C ALA A 47 11.44 -6.44 -11.80
N LEU A 48 11.94 -7.60 -12.22
CA LEU A 48 11.16 -8.62 -12.90
C LEU A 48 10.35 -9.38 -11.86
N VAL A 49 9.03 -9.36 -11.98
CA VAL A 49 8.12 -9.99 -11.02
C VAL A 49 7.24 -10.99 -11.74
N GLN A 50 7.13 -12.17 -11.16
CA GLN A 50 6.12 -13.15 -11.52
C GLN A 50 4.97 -13.08 -10.53
N ILE A 51 3.77 -12.83 -11.05
CA ILE A 51 2.53 -12.86 -10.27
C ILE A 51 2.05 -14.31 -10.15
N GLN A 52 1.52 -14.63 -8.98
CA GLN A 52 0.95 -15.94 -8.71
C GLN A 52 -0.31 -16.16 -9.59
N PRO A 53 -0.35 -17.24 -10.39
CA PRO A 53 -1.55 -17.60 -11.16
C PRO A 53 -2.76 -17.86 -10.27
N ASN A 54 -3.97 -17.73 -10.81
CA ASN A 54 -5.23 -17.96 -10.08
C ASN A 54 -5.45 -17.07 -8.85
N THR A 55 -4.76 -15.93 -8.77
CA THR A 55 -5.08 -14.88 -7.80
C THR A 55 -6.00 -13.85 -8.43
N LYS A 56 -6.58 -12.96 -7.61
CA LYS A 56 -7.33 -11.79 -8.11
C LYS A 56 -6.49 -10.85 -9.00
N PHE A 57 -5.17 -11.06 -9.04
CA PHE A 57 -4.21 -10.31 -9.83
C PHE A 57 -3.75 -11.05 -11.10
N ASP A 58 -4.36 -12.19 -11.44
CA ASP A 58 -4.05 -12.90 -12.68
C ASP A 58 -4.31 -12.00 -13.91
N GLY A 59 -3.35 -11.99 -14.83
CA GLY A 59 -3.34 -11.09 -15.98
C GLY A 59 -3.06 -9.62 -15.62
N PHE A 60 -2.46 -9.33 -14.47
CA PHE A 60 -2.04 -7.98 -14.07
C PHE A 60 -1.25 -7.28 -15.16
N PHE A 61 -0.23 -7.94 -15.71
CA PHE A 61 0.62 -7.36 -16.75
C PHE A 61 -0.12 -7.16 -18.06
N LYS A 62 -1.13 -7.98 -18.35
CA LYS A 62 -2.02 -7.77 -19.51
C LYS A 62 -2.86 -6.51 -19.39
N LYS A 63 -3.33 -6.18 -18.18
CA LYS A 63 -4.31 -5.09 -17.94
C LYS A 63 -3.67 -3.76 -17.57
N LYS A 64 -2.51 -3.77 -16.91
CA LYS A 64 -1.99 -2.60 -16.17
C LYS A 64 -0.57 -2.18 -16.57
N VAL A 65 0.13 -2.96 -17.38
CA VAL A 65 1.54 -2.69 -17.72
C VAL A 65 1.68 -2.54 -19.23
N SER A 66 2.51 -1.57 -19.66
CA SER A 66 2.83 -1.36 -21.08
C SER A 66 3.55 -2.58 -21.68
N ASP A 67 3.28 -2.89 -22.95
CA ASP A 67 3.88 -4.03 -23.67
C ASP A 67 5.41 -4.07 -23.58
N LYS A 68 6.07 -2.92 -23.52
CA LYS A 68 7.54 -2.84 -23.39
C LYS A 68 8.09 -3.46 -22.09
N ASN A 69 7.28 -3.50 -21.05
CA ASN A 69 7.64 -4.07 -19.75
C ASN A 69 6.96 -5.42 -19.51
N LYS A 70 6.22 -5.95 -20.49
CA LYS A 70 5.49 -7.20 -20.39
C LYS A 70 6.33 -8.33 -20.99
N VAL A 71 6.54 -9.41 -20.24
CA VAL A 71 7.11 -10.65 -20.79
C VAL A 71 5.98 -11.60 -21.18
N ASN A 72 4.99 -11.75 -20.30
CA ASN A 72 3.73 -12.44 -20.57
C ASN A 72 2.63 -11.89 -19.63
N ASP A 73 1.46 -12.54 -19.59
CA ASP A 73 0.31 -12.08 -18.80
C ASP A 73 0.56 -12.03 -17.28
N ASN A 74 1.50 -12.84 -16.77
CA ASN A 74 1.84 -12.99 -15.34
C ASN A 74 3.30 -12.69 -15.00
N LEU A 75 4.10 -12.25 -15.97
CA LEU A 75 5.51 -11.92 -15.80
C LEU A 75 5.84 -10.61 -16.51
N GLY A 76 6.50 -9.70 -15.80
CA GLY A 76 6.93 -8.45 -16.39
C GLY A 76 7.78 -7.61 -15.46
N PHE A 77 8.32 -6.54 -16.02
CA PHE A 77 9.13 -5.55 -15.33
C PHE A 77 8.24 -4.50 -14.69
N ILE A 78 8.53 -4.22 -13.45
CA ILE A 78 7.87 -3.19 -12.65
C ILE A 78 8.97 -2.35 -12.03
N THR A 79 8.86 -1.02 -12.07
CA THR A 79 9.82 -0.16 -11.36
C THR A 79 9.78 -0.50 -9.87
N THR A 80 10.93 -0.55 -9.18
CA THR A 80 10.97 -0.93 -7.75
C THR A 80 10.13 -0.01 -6.85
N ASN A 81 9.88 1.23 -7.30
CA ASN A 81 8.92 2.15 -6.69
C ASN A 81 7.45 1.67 -6.75
N TRP A 82 7.08 0.88 -7.77
CA TRP A 82 5.73 0.40 -8.02
C TRP A 82 5.49 -1.01 -7.46
N LEU A 83 6.55 -1.83 -7.31
CA LEU A 83 6.52 -3.09 -6.56
C LEU A 83 5.99 -2.88 -5.13
N PHE A 84 6.30 -1.72 -4.58
CA PHE A 84 5.94 -1.31 -3.25
C PHE A 84 5.54 0.15 -3.31
N LYS A 85 4.33 0.44 -3.80
CA LYS A 85 3.56 1.56 -3.23
C LYS A 85 3.21 1.20 -1.77
N LEU A 86 4.25 0.97 -0.95
CA LEU A 86 4.38 1.40 0.43
C LEU A 86 4.35 2.93 0.38
N GLU A 87 3.25 3.50 -0.09
CA GLU A 87 2.89 4.77 0.47
C GLU A 87 2.48 4.40 1.88
N MET A 88 3.30 4.85 2.84
CA MET A 88 2.93 4.86 4.25
C MET A 88 1.46 5.19 4.31
N MET A 89 0.63 4.19 4.59
CA MET A 89 -0.81 4.32 4.69
C MET A 89 -1.02 5.59 5.47
N LYS A 90 -1.61 6.61 4.84
CA LYS A 90 -1.57 7.94 5.43
C LYS A 90 -2.23 7.84 6.78
N VAL A 91 -1.49 8.21 7.82
CA VAL A 91 -1.94 8.09 9.21
C VAL A 91 -2.31 9.47 9.71
N LEU A 92 -3.54 9.63 10.16
CA LEU A 92 -3.93 10.76 10.99
C LEU A 92 -3.86 10.36 12.46
N ASN A 93 -2.98 11.00 13.23
CA ASN A 93 -2.91 10.78 14.68
C ASN A 93 -3.73 11.83 15.42
N LEU A 94 -4.82 11.38 16.07
CA LEU A 94 -5.72 12.21 16.88
C LEU A 94 -5.40 12.15 18.37
N HIS A 95 -4.39 11.38 18.79
CA HIS A 95 -4.00 11.30 20.19
C HIS A 95 -3.65 12.70 20.73
N GLY A 96 -4.28 13.09 21.84
CA GLY A 96 -4.11 14.43 22.43
C GLY A 96 -4.88 15.57 21.73
N THR A 97 -5.60 15.31 20.64
CA THR A 97 -6.50 16.31 20.04
C THR A 97 -7.77 16.46 20.88
N LYS A 98 -8.22 17.70 21.11
CA LYS A 98 -9.48 17.97 21.84
C LYS A 98 -10.67 17.55 20.99
N HIS A 99 -11.69 16.93 21.60
CA HIS A 99 -12.87 16.44 20.88
C HIS A 99 -13.54 17.45 19.91
N PRO A 100 -13.68 18.75 20.25
CA PRO A 100 -14.26 19.73 19.33
C PRO A 100 -13.47 19.92 18.03
N ASP A 101 -12.15 19.71 18.06
CA ASP A 101 -11.25 19.93 16.91
C ASP A 101 -11.11 18.69 16.02
N VAL A 102 -11.71 17.57 16.43
CA VAL A 102 -11.54 16.27 15.75
C VAL A 102 -12.26 16.24 14.42
N ASP A 103 -13.50 16.73 14.38
CA ASP A 103 -14.34 16.67 13.19
C ASP A 103 -13.66 17.37 12.00
N ASP A 104 -13.28 18.63 12.19
CA ASP A 104 -12.57 19.43 11.20
C ASP A 104 -11.26 18.78 10.73
N LYS A 105 -10.46 18.23 11.66
CA LYS A 105 -9.18 17.60 11.31
C LYS A 105 -9.39 16.32 10.49
N VAL A 106 -10.36 15.50 10.87
CA VAL A 106 -10.67 14.25 10.17
C VAL A 106 -11.18 14.55 8.77
N ARG A 107 -12.16 15.45 8.61
CA ARG A 107 -12.69 15.80 7.28
C ARG A 107 -11.63 16.42 6.38
N LYS A 108 -10.83 17.35 6.89
CA LYS A 108 -9.71 17.93 6.13
C LYS A 108 -8.73 16.85 5.66
N PHE A 109 -8.42 15.87 6.50
CA PHE A 109 -7.55 14.76 6.11
C PHE A 109 -8.21 13.89 5.04
N LEU A 110 -9.46 13.46 5.26
CA LEU A 110 -10.18 12.55 4.37
C LEU A 110 -10.43 13.13 2.98
N ASN A 111 -10.63 14.45 2.87
CA ASN A 111 -10.86 15.11 1.59
C ASN A 111 -9.67 15.05 0.62
N PHE A 112 -8.46 14.76 1.10
CA PHE A 112 -7.24 14.76 0.28
C PHE A 112 -6.47 13.44 0.36
N VAL A 113 -7.00 12.42 1.03
CA VAL A 113 -6.33 11.13 1.21
C VAL A 113 -6.87 10.10 0.21
N GLU A 114 -5.98 9.28 -0.32
CA GLU A 114 -6.38 8.05 -1.03
C GLU A 114 -6.65 6.94 0.01
N LEU A 115 -7.71 6.16 -0.17
CA LEU A 115 -7.98 4.98 0.65
C LEU A 115 -7.18 3.77 0.12
N PRO A 116 -6.74 2.86 1.01
CA PRO A 116 -6.97 2.84 2.46
C PRO A 116 -6.10 3.82 3.26
N CYS A 117 -6.65 4.39 4.34
CA CYS A 117 -5.93 5.27 5.29
C CYS A 117 -6.16 4.87 6.76
N GLU A 118 -5.25 5.27 7.67
CA GLU A 118 -5.29 4.93 9.09
C GLU A 118 -5.63 6.17 9.93
N ILE A 119 -6.50 6.03 10.92
CA ILE A 119 -6.77 7.06 11.92
C ILE A 119 -6.50 6.49 13.32
N VAL A 120 -5.49 7.04 14.00
CA VAL A 120 -5.13 6.67 15.37
C VAL A 120 -5.95 7.53 16.34
N THR A 121 -6.94 6.92 16.98
CA THR A 121 -7.82 7.58 17.97
C THR A 121 -7.29 7.46 19.39
N GLY A 122 -6.31 6.59 19.64
CA GLY A 122 -6.03 6.04 20.96
C GLY A 122 -7.23 5.25 21.50
N ASN A 123 -7.20 4.92 22.80
CA ASN A 123 -8.25 4.12 23.45
C ASN A 123 -9.52 4.93 23.83
N SER A 124 -9.67 6.17 23.33
CA SER A 124 -10.85 6.99 23.61
C SER A 124 -12.07 6.50 22.82
N SER A 125 -13.06 5.95 23.53
CA SER A 125 -14.33 5.52 22.94
C SER A 125 -15.11 6.69 22.31
N LYS A 126 -15.02 7.88 22.90
CA LYS A 126 -15.63 9.11 22.35
C LYS A 126 -14.96 9.53 21.04
N MET A 127 -13.63 9.47 20.96
CA MET A 127 -12.88 9.77 19.74
C MET A 127 -13.27 8.81 18.61
N LYS A 128 -13.32 7.50 18.90
CA LYS A 128 -13.76 6.48 17.94
C LYS A 128 -15.18 6.74 17.41
N ARG A 129 -16.11 7.13 18.28
CA ARG A 129 -17.50 7.42 17.89
C ARG A 129 -17.58 8.57 16.88
N ILE A 130 -16.85 9.66 17.14
CA ILE A 130 -16.79 10.82 16.22
C ILE A 130 -16.20 10.41 14.88
N VAL A 131 -15.08 9.67 14.86
CA VAL A 131 -14.47 9.22 13.61
C VAL A 131 -15.44 8.32 12.84
N LYS A 132 -16.07 7.34 13.50
CA LYS A 132 -17.02 6.41 12.85
C LYS A 132 -18.21 7.12 12.22
N SER A 133 -18.81 8.10 12.89
CA SER A 133 -19.93 8.86 12.31
C SER A 133 -19.52 9.60 11.04
N ILE A 134 -18.33 10.21 11.03
CA ILE A 134 -17.80 10.88 9.84
C ILE A 134 -17.57 9.85 8.72
N ILE A 135 -16.94 8.70 8.99
CA ILE A 135 -16.71 7.68 7.96
C ILE A 135 -18.02 7.17 7.34
N GLU A 136 -19.07 7.01 8.15
CA GLU A 136 -20.40 6.61 7.68
C GLU A 136 -21.02 7.66 6.74
N GLU A 137 -20.85 8.96 7.02
CA GLU A 137 -21.32 10.05 6.15
C GLU A 137 -20.66 10.01 4.76
N TYR A 138 -19.39 9.61 4.67
CA TYR A 138 -18.69 9.41 3.39
C TYR A 138 -19.05 8.11 2.68
N SER A 139 -20.00 7.32 3.23
CA SER A 139 -20.38 5.99 2.72
C SER A 139 -19.22 4.99 2.66
N TRP A 140 -18.23 5.14 3.54
CA TRP A 140 -17.08 4.25 3.67
C TRP A 140 -17.25 3.30 4.86
N GLN A 141 -16.31 2.36 5.01
CA GLN A 141 -16.27 1.46 6.15
C GLN A 141 -14.94 1.54 6.89
N CYS A 142 -14.95 1.15 8.17
CA CYS A 142 -13.73 1.07 8.96
C CYS A 142 -13.68 -0.19 9.82
N ARG A 143 -12.47 -0.68 10.06
CA ARG A 143 -12.19 -1.78 10.99
C ARG A 143 -11.04 -1.43 11.91
N GLU A 144 -10.96 -2.09 13.06
CA GLU A 144 -9.79 -1.96 13.92
C GLU A 144 -8.57 -2.60 13.25
N LYS A 145 -7.40 -2.02 13.49
CA LYS A 145 -6.15 -2.42 12.81
C LYS A 145 -5.74 -3.86 13.13
N ASP A 146 -5.87 -4.26 14.38
CA ASP A 146 -5.62 -5.62 14.85
C ASP A 146 -6.44 -5.91 16.12
N SER A 147 -6.49 -7.18 16.53
CA SER A 147 -7.31 -7.65 17.67
C SER A 147 -6.78 -7.22 19.05
N HIS A 148 -5.63 -6.56 19.12
CA HIS A 148 -4.97 -6.15 20.36
C HIS A 148 -4.82 -4.61 20.46
N ASN A 149 -4.80 -3.91 19.33
CA ASN A 149 -4.69 -2.47 19.19
C ASN A 149 -6.02 -1.87 18.76
N PHE A 150 -6.87 -1.73 19.76
CA PHE A 150 -8.12 -1.00 19.66
C PHE A 150 -7.89 0.50 19.38
N GLY A 151 -6.67 1.02 19.49
CA GLY A 151 -6.40 2.46 19.39
C GLY A 151 -6.38 3.04 17.97
N SER A 152 -6.60 2.21 16.94
CA SER A 152 -6.45 2.61 15.54
C SER A 152 -7.52 2.00 14.62
N LEU A 153 -7.98 2.80 13.66
CA LEU A 153 -8.98 2.44 12.66
C LEU A 153 -8.37 2.48 11.26
N ILE A 154 -8.65 1.45 10.48
CA ILE A 154 -8.34 1.33 9.06
C ILE A 154 -9.60 1.64 8.27
N ILE A 155 -9.55 2.67 7.42
CA ILE A 155 -10.66 3.13 6.61
C ILE A 155 -10.48 2.59 5.19
N THR A 156 -11.55 2.04 4.63
CA THR A 156 -11.59 1.50 3.26
C THR A 156 -12.89 1.92 2.58
N GLU A 157 -12.92 1.87 1.26
CA GLU A 157 -14.17 1.89 0.50
C GLU A 157 -15.08 0.73 0.94
N LYS A 158 -16.39 0.93 0.79
CA LYS A 158 -17.40 -0.05 1.20
C LYS A 158 -17.50 -1.20 0.21
#